data_AF-A0A519VMA8-F1
#
_entry.id   AF-A0A519VMA8-F1
#
_cell.length_a   1.000
_cell.length_b   1.000
_cell.length_c   1.000
_cell.angle_alpha   90.00
_cell.angle_beta   90.00
_cell.angle_gamma   90.00
#
_symmetry.space_group_name_H-M   'P 1'
#
loop_
_entity.id
_entity.type
_entity.pdbx_description
1 polymer ?
#
loop_
_entity_poly.entity_id
_entity_poly.type
_entity_poly.pdbx_seq_one_letter_code
_entity_poly.pdbx_strand_id
1 'polypeptide(L)'
;MRVTDDAFGEIELSLRLLANVFRQQPAAVARLHGPTQPLLQHLVRRTQEALKQAGKLHEDYHLELAEAATAVLAGLYASGAAPLAREAGLPRQWPAAPA
;
A
#
# COMPACT_ATOMS: atom_id res chain seq x y z
N MET A 1 18.80 -15.76 -12.14
CA MET A 1 18.19 -14.62 -11.43
C MET A 1 16.84 -14.32 -12.09
N ARG A 2 15.82 -15.16 -11.85
CA ARG A 2 14.52 -15.11 -12.57
C ARG A 2 13.32 -15.00 -11.61
N VAL A 3 13.46 -15.55 -10.41
CA VAL A 3 12.45 -15.51 -9.35
C VAL A 3 12.25 -14.10 -8.76
N THR A 4 13.28 -13.26 -8.76
CA THR A 4 13.21 -11.90 -8.17
C THR A 4 12.41 -10.93 -9.04
N ASP A 5 12.51 -11.04 -10.36
CA ASP A 5 11.75 -10.18 -11.29
C ASP A 5 10.25 -10.48 -11.24
N ASP A 6 9.87 -11.75 -11.15
CA ASP A 6 8.46 -12.15 -11.00
C ASP A 6 7.90 -11.60 -9.67
N ALA A 7 8.63 -11.76 -8.57
CA ALA A 7 8.22 -11.24 -7.26
C ALA A 7 8.12 -9.70 -7.24
N PHE A 8 9.09 -9.00 -7.84
CA PHE A 8 9.04 -7.55 -7.97
C PHE A 8 7.82 -7.10 -8.77
N GLY A 9 7.61 -7.67 -9.96
CA GLY A 9 6.49 -7.29 -10.84
C GLY A 9 5.12 -7.51 -10.19
N GLU A 10 4.95 -8.61 -9.45
CA GLU A 10 3.72 -8.87 -8.70
C GLU A 10 3.47 -7.87 -7.58
N ILE A 11 4.52 -7.48 -6.84
CA ILE A 11 4.42 -6.49 -5.77
C ILE A 11 4.10 -5.11 -6.35
N GLU A 12 4.82 -4.72 -7.41
CA GLU A 12 4.60 -3.45 -8.10
C GLU A 12 3.17 -3.35 -8.64
N LEU A 13 2.70 -4.39 -9.35
CA LEU A 13 1.33 -4.45 -9.85
C LEU A 13 0.31 -4.36 -8.72
N SER A 14 0.54 -5.08 -7.62
CA SER A 14 -0.34 -5.03 -6.44
C SER A 14 -0.43 -3.62 -5.87
N LEU A 15 0.69 -2.92 -5.72
CA LEU A 15 0.70 -1.52 -5.25
C LEU A 15 -0.01 -0.59 -6.22
N ARG A 16 0.22 -0.72 -7.53
CA ARG A 16 -0.48 0.07 -8.56
C ARG A 16 -1.99 -0.14 -8.55
N LEU A 17 -2.46 -1.38 -8.36
CA LEU A 17 -3.88 -1.70 -8.26
C LEU A 17 -4.50 -1.11 -6.98
N LEU A 18 -3.82 -1.19 -5.84
CA LEU A 18 -4.26 -0.55 -4.60
C LEU A 18 -4.37 0.97 -4.75
N ALA A 19 -3.35 1.60 -5.35
CA ALA A 19 -3.36 3.04 -5.62
C ALA A 19 -4.52 3.44 -6.54
N ASN A 20 -4.85 2.59 -7.52
CA ASN A 20 -5.99 2.81 -8.42
C ASN A 20 -7.33 2.85 -7.68
N VAL A 21 -7.53 2.08 -6.61
CA VAL A 21 -8.78 2.14 -5.83
C VAL A 21 -8.99 3.54 -5.26
N PHE A 22 -7.95 4.13 -4.66
CA PHE A 22 -8.04 5.49 -4.10
C PHE A 22 -8.27 6.55 -5.19
N ARG A 23 -7.70 6.38 -6.39
CA ARG A 23 -7.90 7.30 -7.52
C ARG A 23 -9.28 7.19 -8.16
N GLN A 24 -9.75 5.97 -8.41
CA GLN A 24 -10.94 5.71 -9.21
C GLN A 24 -12.23 5.66 -8.38
N GLN A 25 -12.12 5.40 -7.07
CA GLN A 25 -13.28 5.23 -6.19
C GLN A 25 -13.18 6.07 -4.90
N PRO A 26 -12.90 7.39 -4.98
CA PRO A 26 -12.70 8.23 -3.81
C PRO A 26 -13.93 8.23 -2.86
N ALA A 27 -15.15 8.15 -3.40
CA ALA A 27 -16.37 8.09 -2.60
C ALA A 27 -16.48 6.79 -1.77
N ALA A 28 -16.03 5.65 -2.31
CA ALA A 28 -16.08 4.36 -1.62
C ALA A 28 -15.07 4.26 -0.48
N VAL A 29 -14.00 5.07 -0.53
CA VAL A 29 -12.95 5.09 0.49
C VAL A 29 -13.02 6.31 1.42
N ALA A 30 -13.93 7.26 1.18
CA ALA A 30 -13.93 8.55 1.87
C ALA A 30 -14.15 8.46 3.39
N ARG A 31 -14.94 7.49 3.85
CA ARG A 31 -15.37 7.40 5.26
C ARG A 31 -15.31 5.97 5.74
N LEU A 32 -14.92 5.78 6.99
CA LEU A 32 -14.98 4.50 7.69
C LEU A 32 -16.35 4.36 8.35
N HIS A 33 -17.23 3.59 7.73
CA HIS A 33 -18.55 3.24 8.28
C HIS A 33 -18.95 1.84 7.81
N GLY A 34 -19.98 1.24 8.42
CA GLY A 34 -20.32 -0.18 8.26
C GLY A 34 -20.17 -0.75 6.83
N PRO A 35 -20.81 -0.15 5.80
CA PRO A 35 -20.67 -0.59 4.40
C PRO A 35 -19.25 -0.56 3.81
N THR A 36 -18.43 0.43 4.17
CA THR A 36 -17.08 0.62 3.58
C THR A 36 -15.99 -0.04 4.42
N GLN A 37 -16.29 -0.40 5.67
CA GLN A 37 -15.34 -0.95 6.62
C GLN A 37 -14.62 -2.22 6.12
N PRO A 38 -15.29 -3.23 5.51
CA PRO A 38 -14.60 -4.42 4.98
C PRO A 38 -13.61 -4.08 3.86
N LEU A 39 -13.99 -3.16 2.96
CA LEU A 39 -13.11 -2.69 1.89
C LEU A 39 -11.87 -2.01 2.46
N LEU A 40 -12.05 -1.07 3.40
CA LEU A 40 -10.94 -0.32 4.00
C LEU A 40 -9.99 -1.23 4.79
N GLN A 41 -10.52 -2.20 5.53
CA GLN A 41 -9.73 -3.23 6.21
C GLN A 41 -8.93 -4.08 5.22
N HIS A 42 -9.56 -4.49 4.12
CA HIS A 42 -8.89 -5.23 3.07
C HIS A 42 -7.74 -4.42 2.43
N LEU A 43 -7.97 -3.15 2.09
CA LEU A 43 -6.95 -2.27 1.51
C LEU A 43 -5.74 -2.11 2.44
N VAL A 44 -5.97 -1.91 3.74
CA VAL A 44 -4.90 -1.82 4.75
C VAL A 44 -4.10 -3.13 4.82
N ARG A 45 -4.79 -4.27 4.92
CA ARG A 45 -4.14 -5.59 5.01
C ARG A 45 -3.31 -5.89 3.77
N ARG A 46 -3.85 -5.65 2.57
CA ARG A 46 -3.13 -5.89 1.31
C ARG A 46 -1.92 -4.97 1.16
N THR A 47 -2.03 -3.73 1.62
CA THR A 47 -0.88 -2.81 1.65
C THR A 47 0.21 -3.32 2.60
N GLN A 48 -0.17 -3.81 3.78
CA GLN A 48 0.78 -4.36 4.75
C GLN A 48 1.51 -5.60 4.19
N GLU A 49 0.78 -6.51 3.55
CA GLU A 49 1.35 -7.69 2.91
C GLU A 49 2.31 -7.30 1.79
N ALA A 50 1.92 -6.37 0.90
CA ALA A 50 2.76 -5.90 -0.20
C ALA A 50 4.05 -5.22 0.29
N LEU A 51 3.97 -4.32 1.30
CA LEU A 51 5.15 -3.67 1.86
C LEU A 51 6.08 -4.65 2.59
N LYS A 52 5.51 -5.65 3.28
CA LYS A 52 6.30 -6.73 3.91
C LYS A 52 7.03 -7.58 2.88
N GLN A 53 6.43 -7.82 1.72
CA GLN A 53 7.10 -8.50 0.61
C GLN A 53 8.15 -7.62 -0.05
N ALA A 54 7.84 -6.33 -0.27
CA ALA A 54 8.77 -5.34 -0.81
C ALA A 54 10.04 -5.25 0.02
N GLY A 55 9.92 -5.18 1.36
CA GLY A 55 11.08 -5.12 2.27
C GLY A 55 11.98 -6.35 2.31
N LYS A 56 11.61 -7.43 1.60
CA LYS A 56 12.48 -8.61 1.41
C LYS A 56 13.28 -8.56 0.10
N LEU A 57 12.96 -7.63 -0.79
CA LEU A 57 13.70 -7.43 -2.04
C LEU A 57 15.03 -6.74 -1.76
N HIS A 58 15.90 -6.74 -2.77
CA HIS A 58 17.11 -5.92 -2.74
C HIS A 58 16.74 -4.43 -2.64
N GLU A 59 17.59 -3.63 -1.99
CA GLU A 59 17.33 -2.21 -1.72
C GLU A 59 17.10 -1.38 -2.99
N ASP A 60 17.72 -1.75 -4.12
CA ASP A 60 17.50 -1.10 -5.41
C ASP A 60 16.02 -1.17 -5.84
N TYR A 61 15.35 -2.29 -5.58
CA TYR A 61 13.93 -2.44 -5.89
C TYR A 61 13.05 -1.59 -4.96
N HIS A 62 13.54 -1.17 -3.79
CA HIS A 62 12.78 -0.25 -2.94
C HIS A 62 12.63 1.12 -3.58
N LEU A 63 13.63 1.57 -4.35
CA LEU A 63 13.58 2.82 -5.10
C LEU A 63 12.55 2.73 -6.24
N GLU A 64 12.58 1.63 -7.00
CA GLU A 64 11.61 1.37 -8.08
C GLU A 64 10.16 1.29 -7.57
N LEU A 65 9.95 0.69 -6.38
CA LEU A 65 8.63 0.60 -5.75
C LEU A 65 8.20 1.91 -5.04
N ALA A 66 9.10 2.89 -4.87
CA ALA A 66 8.85 4.05 -4.02
C ALA A 66 7.66 4.88 -4.46
N GLU A 67 7.50 5.09 -5.77
CA GLU A 67 6.37 5.84 -6.31
C GLU A 67 5.05 5.14 -6.02
N ALA A 68 4.94 3.86 -6.36
CA ALA A 68 3.72 3.08 -6.18
C ALA A 68 3.36 2.92 -4.69
N ALA A 69 4.35 2.60 -3.85
CA ALA A 69 4.16 2.48 -2.41
C ALA A 69 3.71 3.81 -1.78
N THR A 70 4.34 4.93 -2.16
CA THR A 70 3.98 6.26 -1.66
C THR A 70 2.56 6.64 -2.09
N ALA A 71 2.15 6.33 -3.32
CA ALA A 71 0.79 6.61 -3.78
C ALA A 71 -0.27 5.84 -2.96
N VAL A 72 -0.01 4.57 -2.63
CA VAL A 72 -0.91 3.77 -1.78
C VAL A 72 -0.98 4.35 -0.37
N LEU A 73 0.17 4.64 0.25
CA LEU A 73 0.24 5.19 1.59
C LEU A 73 -0.46 6.55 1.68
N ALA A 74 -0.22 7.44 0.73
CA ALA A 74 -0.91 8.73 0.63
C ALA A 74 -2.44 8.53 0.52
N GLY A 75 -2.89 7.61 -0.34
CA GLY A 75 -4.30 7.27 -0.49
C GLY A 75 -4.93 6.76 0.81
N LEU A 76 -4.26 5.85 1.51
CA LEU A 76 -4.72 5.33 2.81
C LEU A 76 -4.86 6.46 3.83
N TYR A 77 -3.82 7.28 4.00
CA TYR A 77 -3.80 8.34 5.01
C TYR A 77 -4.69 9.53 4.69
N ALA A 78 -5.07 9.73 3.42
CA ALA A 78 -6.05 10.72 2.99
C ALA A 78 -7.50 10.20 3.02
N SER A 79 -7.70 8.89 3.21
CA SER A 79 -9.02 8.24 3.17
C SER A 79 -9.57 7.90 4.56
N GLY A 80 -10.77 7.33 4.59
CA GLY A 80 -11.35 6.74 5.79
C GLY A 80 -10.52 5.59 6.40
N ALA A 81 -9.58 4.99 5.64
CA ALA A 81 -8.69 3.96 6.16
C ALA A 81 -7.61 4.50 7.12
N ALA A 82 -7.42 5.82 7.23
CA ALA A 82 -6.31 6.39 8.00
C ALA A 82 -6.20 5.90 9.46
N PRO A 83 -7.29 5.72 10.24
CA PRO A 83 -7.20 5.12 11.59
C PRO A 83 -6.70 3.67 11.55
N LEU A 84 -7.26 2.86 10.64
CA LEU A 84 -6.88 1.45 10.46
C LEU A 84 -5.41 1.30 10.02
N ALA A 85 -4.93 2.20 9.16
CA ALA A 85 -3.53 2.22 8.73
C ALA A 85 -2.56 2.49 9.89
N ARG A 86 -2.95 3.37 10.84
CA ARG A 86 -2.17 3.63 12.06
C ARG A 86 -2.16 2.43 12.99
N GLU A 87 -3.32 1.83 13.23
CA GLU A 87 -3.46 0.62 14.06
C GLU A 87 -2.65 -0.56 13.50
N ALA A 88 -2.58 -0.68 12.17
CA ALA A 88 -1.78 -1.70 11.49
C ALA A 88 -0.27 -1.40 11.46
N GLY A 89 0.17 -0.23 11.95
CA GLY A 89 1.58 0.17 11.97
C GLY A 89 2.16 0.48 10.59
N LEU A 90 1.33 0.88 9.61
CA LEU A 90 1.82 1.23 8.27
C LEU A 90 2.63 2.54 8.30
N PRO A 91 3.78 2.61 7.63
CA PRO A 91 4.56 3.84 7.57
C PRO A 91 3.82 4.92 6.76
N ARG A 92 4.13 6.20 6.98
CA ARG A 92 3.54 7.29 6.18
C ARG A 92 4.22 7.50 4.83
N GLN A 93 5.45 7.02 4.69
CA GLN A 93 6.28 7.16 3.50
C GLN A 93 7.09 5.88 3.28
N TRP A 94 7.43 5.59 2.03
CA TRP A 94 8.27 4.47 1.64
C TRP A 94 9.43 4.94 0.75
N PRO A 95 10.67 4.44 0.94
CA PRO A 95 11.11 3.57 2.03
C PRO A 95 10.94 4.28 3.39
N ALA A 96 10.60 3.53 4.44
CA ALA A 96 10.55 4.11 5.78
C ALA A 96 11.93 4.67 6.10
N ALA A 97 12.00 5.93 6.56
CA ALA A 97 13.29 6.56 6.88
C ALA A 97 14.09 5.63 7.80
N PRO A 98 15.41 5.45 7.57
CA PRO A 98 16.22 4.67 8.49
C PRO A 98 16.08 5.28 9.89
N ALA A 99 15.69 4.45 10.85
CA ALA A 99 15.55 4.82 12.26
C ALA A 99 16.91 5.12 12.89
#